data_AF-A0A9Q3FB47-F1
#
_entry.id   AF-A0A9Q3FB47-F1
#
_cell.length_a   1.000
_cell.length_b   1.000
_cell.length_c   1.000
_cell.angle_alpha   90.00
_cell.angle_beta   90.00
_cell.angle_gamma   90.00
#
_symmetry.space_group_name_H-M   'P 1'
#
loop_
_entity.id
_entity.type
_entity.pdbx_description
1 polymer ?
#
loop_
_entity_poly.entity_id
_entity_poly.type
_entity_poly.pdbx_seq_one_letter_code
_entity_poly.pdbx_strand_id
1 'polypeptide(L)'
;MIVAMDASLHHKLWNPNGYNHTHRKGKELIKWCGSKGFEPTSPKGTPTYVGSNGTATTIDLTWANLPAIKLISICEAQIENHSLDHQPIITKMNVRK
;
A
#
# COMPACT_ATOMS: atom_id res chain seq x y z
N MET A 1 5.11 -2.86 14.71
CA MET A 1 5.34 -1.64 13.94
C MET A 1 4.58 -1.73 12.64
N ILE A 2 3.80 -0.71 12.33
CA ILE A 2 3.17 -0.51 11.03
C ILE A 2 3.81 0.73 10.43
N VAL A 3 4.11 0.69 9.15
CA VAL A 3 4.61 1.82 8.37
C VAL A 3 3.57 2.11 7.30
N ALA A 4 2.99 3.30 7.33
CA ALA A 4 2.16 3.83 6.26
C ALA A 4 2.94 4.92 5.53
N MET A 5 2.89 4.92 4.20
CA MET A 5 3.65 5.85 3.37
C MET A 5 2.89 6.19 2.09
N ASP A 6 2.96 7.45 1.67
CA ASP A 6 2.91 7.78 0.24
C ASP A 6 4.31 7.51 -0.30
N ALA A 7 4.48 6.39 -0.98
CA ALA A 7 5.78 6.02 -1.53
C ALA A 7 6.06 6.80 -2.82
N SER A 8 5.02 7.20 -3.56
CA SER A 8 5.15 7.71 -4.94
C SER A 8 6.03 6.80 -5.83
N LEU A 9 5.98 5.47 -5.57
CA LEU A 9 6.74 4.45 -6.28
C LEU A 9 5.82 3.50 -7.01
N HIS A 10 6.09 3.31 -8.30
CA HIS A 10 5.36 2.34 -9.10
C HIS A 10 6.03 0.97 -9.07
N HIS A 11 5.23 -0.08 -8.93
CA HIS A 11 5.66 -1.46 -9.07
C HIS A 11 4.49 -2.36 -9.46
N LYS A 12 4.72 -3.29 -10.38
CA LYS A 12 3.74 -4.30 -10.82
C LYS A 12 3.21 -5.22 -9.71
N LEU A 13 3.76 -5.13 -8.49
CA LEU A 13 3.37 -5.99 -7.37
C LEU A 13 2.29 -5.37 -6.50
N TRP A 14 2.07 -4.06 -6.59
CA TRP A 14 1.01 -3.37 -5.88
C TRP A 14 0.10 -2.58 -6.80
N ASN A 15 0.58 -2.10 -7.96
CA ASN A 15 -0.27 -1.43 -8.93
C ASN A 15 -1.33 -2.35 -9.54
N PRO A 16 -2.42 -1.77 -10.09
CA PRO A 16 -3.45 -2.52 -10.81
C PRO A 16 -2.91 -3.39 -11.95
N ASN A 17 -3.64 -4.47 -12.26
CA ASN A 17 -3.33 -5.33 -13.39
C ASN A 17 -3.23 -4.52 -14.69
N GLY A 18 -2.23 -4.84 -15.52
CA GLY A 18 -1.92 -4.09 -16.75
C GLY A 18 -0.92 -2.96 -16.56
N TYR A 19 -0.66 -2.51 -15.32
CA TYR A 19 0.38 -1.52 -15.05
C TYR A 19 1.75 -2.20 -14.89
N ASN A 20 2.53 -2.24 -15.98
CA ASN A 20 3.80 -2.97 -16.02
C ASN A 20 5.03 -2.15 -15.58
N HIS A 21 4.89 -0.83 -15.50
CA HIS A 21 6.00 0.05 -15.13
C HIS A 21 6.43 -0.18 -13.68
N THR A 22 7.74 -0.20 -13.44
CA THR A 22 8.32 -0.48 -12.13
C THR A 22 9.57 0.36 -11.90
N HIS A 23 9.55 1.19 -10.85
CA HIS A 23 10.70 1.96 -10.42
C HIS A 23 11.77 1.06 -9.76
N ARG A 24 13.05 1.38 -10.00
CA ARG A 24 14.18 0.71 -9.30
C ARG A 24 14.04 0.81 -7.78
N LYS A 25 13.70 2.00 -7.28
CA LYS A 25 13.43 2.24 -5.85
C LYS A 25 12.29 1.39 -5.30
N GLY A 26 11.30 1.03 -6.12
CA GLY A 26 10.23 0.11 -5.71
C GLY A 26 10.75 -1.31 -5.44
N LYS A 27 11.68 -1.79 -6.27
CA LYS A 27 12.37 -3.09 -6.06
C LYS A 27 13.23 -3.04 -4.79
N GLU A 28 13.95 -1.94 -4.59
CA GLU A 28 14.79 -1.72 -3.42
C GLU A 28 13.96 -1.65 -2.13
N LEU A 29 12.80 -0.98 -2.16
CA LEU A 29 11.87 -0.92 -1.03
C LEU A 29 11.42 -2.32 -0.61
N ILE A 30 10.99 -3.16 -1.55
CA ILE A 30 10.60 -4.55 -1.26
C ILE A 30 11.75 -5.32 -0.60
N LYS A 31 12.95 -5.24 -1.18
CA LYS A 31 14.13 -5.93 -0.64
C LYS A 31 14.48 -5.43 0.76
N TRP A 32 14.44 -4.11 0.97
CA TRP A 32 14.79 -3.50 2.25
C TRP A 32 13.77 -3.85 3.34
N CYS A 33 12.47 -3.62 3.09
CA CYS A 33 11.40 -3.99 4.02
C CYS A 33 11.45 -5.49 4.36
N GLY A 34 11.56 -6.36 3.35
CA GLY A 34 11.65 -7.81 3.53
C GLY A 34 12.86 -8.21 4.38
N SER A 35 14.04 -7.61 4.13
CA SER A 35 15.26 -7.88 4.93
C SER A 35 15.14 -7.47 6.39
N LYS A 36 14.16 -6.63 6.74
CA LYS A 36 13.87 -6.16 8.10
C LYS A 36 12.67 -6.87 8.72
N GLY A 37 12.12 -7.91 8.07
CA GLY A 37 10.99 -8.67 8.57
C GLY A 37 9.65 -7.95 8.45
N PHE A 38 9.52 -7.05 7.46
CA PHE A 38 8.26 -6.39 7.11
C PHE A 38 7.64 -7.03 5.87
N GLU A 39 6.32 -7.18 5.89
CA GLU A 39 5.52 -7.62 4.76
C GLU A 39 4.53 -6.53 4.36
N PRO A 40 4.18 -6.41 3.08
CA PRO A 40 3.18 -5.45 2.62
C PRO A 40 1.79 -5.87 3.12
N THR A 41 1.03 -4.91 3.64
CA THR A 41 -0.34 -5.12 4.15
C THR A 41 -1.39 -4.43 3.29
N SER A 42 -1.01 -3.41 2.51
CA SER A 42 -1.92 -2.72 1.61
C SER A 42 -2.42 -3.67 0.51
N PRO A 43 -3.69 -3.58 0.10
CA PRO A 43 -4.27 -4.48 -0.89
C PRO A 43 -3.57 -4.34 -2.24
N LYS A 44 -3.15 -5.47 -2.79
CA LYS A 44 -2.51 -5.53 -4.11
C LYS A 44 -3.52 -5.24 -5.21
N GLY A 45 -3.14 -4.38 -6.14
CA GLY A 45 -3.92 -4.07 -7.34
C GLY A 45 -5.07 -3.11 -7.10
N THR A 46 -5.26 -2.64 -5.86
CA THR A 46 -6.27 -1.64 -5.54
C THR A 46 -5.66 -0.25 -5.64
N PRO A 47 -6.20 0.63 -6.49
CA PRO A 47 -5.70 2.00 -6.61
C PRO A 47 -5.79 2.77 -5.30
N THR A 48 -4.74 3.54 -5.02
CA THR A 48 -4.70 4.52 -3.92
C THR A 48 -4.53 5.95 -4.41
N TYR A 49 -4.28 6.14 -5.71
CA TYR A 49 -4.21 7.44 -6.36
C TYR A 49 -4.89 7.38 -7.72
N VAL A 50 -5.70 8.39 -8.04
CA VAL A 50 -6.30 8.60 -9.34
C VAL A 50 -5.81 9.95 -9.89
N GLY A 51 -4.95 9.88 -10.90
CA GLY A 51 -4.41 11.08 -11.54
C GLY A 51 -5.45 11.86 -12.32
N SER A 52 -5.13 13.11 -12.66
CA SER A 52 -6.02 14.01 -13.42
C SER A 52 -6.42 13.48 -14.80
N ASN A 53 -5.64 12.57 -15.39
CA ASN A 53 -5.94 11.90 -16.65
C ASN A 53 -6.76 10.60 -16.46
N GLY A 54 -7.25 10.32 -15.25
CA GLY A 54 -7.99 9.11 -14.90
C GLY A 54 -7.11 7.87 -14.65
N THR A 55 -5.78 8.00 -14.72
CA THR A 55 -4.88 6.86 -14.45
C THR A 55 -4.92 6.50 -12.97
N ALA A 56 -5.39 5.30 -12.67
CA ALA A 56 -5.45 4.75 -11.33
C ALA A 56 -4.15 3.97 -11.01
N THR A 57 -3.47 4.34 -9.93
CA THR A 57 -2.23 3.69 -9.48
C THR A 57 -2.27 3.42 -7.97
N THR A 58 -1.39 2.53 -7.52
CA THR A 58 -1.18 2.23 -6.11
C THR A 58 0.19 2.79 -5.73
N ILE A 59 0.20 3.91 -5.00
CA ILE A 59 1.43 4.60 -4.58
C ILE A 59 1.48 4.81 -3.07
N ASP A 60 0.33 4.85 -2.40
CA ASP A 60 0.24 4.69 -0.96
C ASP A 60 0.35 3.21 -0.57
N LEU A 61 1.25 2.91 0.38
CA LEU A 61 1.58 1.55 0.79
C LEU A 61 1.58 1.43 2.32
N THR A 62 1.17 0.28 2.81
CA THR A 62 1.32 -0.08 4.23
C THR A 62 2.15 -1.35 4.36
N TRP A 63 3.02 -1.37 5.38
CA TRP A 63 3.88 -2.48 5.73
C TRP A 63 3.78 -2.75 7.21
N ALA A 64 3.87 -4.02 7.61
CA ALA A 64 3.88 -4.37 9.02
C ALA A 64 4.93 -5.45 9.30
N ASN A 65 5.51 -5.41 10.50
CA ASN A 65 6.36 -6.51 10.95
C ASN A 65 5.53 -7.67 11.49
N LEU A 66 6.12 -8.86 11.61
CA LEU A 66 5.41 -10.09 11.99
C LEU A 66 4.49 -9.97 13.22
N PRO A 67 4.89 -9.33 14.34
CA PRO A 67 3.98 -9.16 15.48
C PRO A 67 2.78 -8.26 15.17
N ALA A 68 2.97 -7.19 14.39
CA ALA A 68 1.89 -6.26 14.06
C ALA A 68 0.92 -6.83 13.02
N ILE A 69 1.40 -7.60 12.04
CA ILE A 69 0.55 -8.29 11.05
C ILE A 69 -0.50 -9.14 11.75
N LYS A 70 -0.13 -9.84 12.83
CA LYS A 70 -1.05 -10.69 13.61
C LYS A 70 -2.18 -9.92 14.29
N LEU A 71 -2.04 -8.61 14.45
CA LEU A 71 -3.04 -7.75 15.05
C LEU A 71 -3.94 -7.08 14.01
N ILE A 72 -3.52 -7.02 12.74
CA ILE A 72 -4.29 -6.39 11.67
C ILE A 72 -5.43 -7.32 11.28
N SER A 73 -6.67 -6.85 11.44
CA SER A 73 -7.87 -7.56 11.00
C SER A 73 -8.30 -7.16 9.60
N ILE A 74 -8.12 -5.89 9.23
CA ILE A 74 -8.49 -5.33 7.92
C ILE A 74 -7.41 -4.35 7.47
N CYS A 75 -7.07 -4.37 6.19
CA CYS A 75 -6.30 -3.32 5.52
C CYS A 75 -6.84 -3.14 4.10
N GLU A 76 -7.58 -2.07 3.86
CA GLU A 76 -8.31 -1.83 2.60
C GLU A 76 -8.19 -0.37 2.14
N ALA A 77 -8.15 -0.12 0.84
CA ALA A 77 -8.26 1.23 0.31
C ALA A 77 -9.75 1.56 0.13
N GLN A 78 -10.19 2.71 0.61
CA GLN A 78 -11.57 3.15 0.52
C GLN A 78 -11.77 3.95 -0.78
N ILE A 79 -12.70 3.50 -1.63
CA ILE A 79 -12.94 4.08 -2.96
C ILE A 79 -13.76 5.38 -2.89
N GLU A 80 -14.50 5.59 -1.80
CA GLU A 80 -15.35 6.77 -1.62
C GLU A 80 -14.60 7.85 -0.83
N ASN A 81 -14.03 8.84 -1.52
CA ASN A 81 -13.08 9.80 -0.92
C ASN A 81 -13.42 11.30 -1.10
N HIS A 82 -14.69 11.67 -1.24
CA HIS A 82 -15.11 13.09 -1.35
C HIS A 82 -14.33 13.91 -2.42
N SER A 83 -13.95 13.29 -3.54
CA SER A 83 -13.27 13.93 -4.68
C SER A 83 -11.79 14.28 -4.48
N LEU A 84 -11.09 13.61 -3.56
CA LEU A 84 -9.63 13.68 -3.51
C LEU A 84 -8.98 12.80 -4.59
N ASP A 85 -7.73 13.08 -4.94
CA ASP A 85 -6.96 12.24 -5.86
C ASP A 85 -6.35 11.02 -5.15
N HIS A 86 -6.02 11.14 -3.85
CA HIS A 86 -5.63 10.02 -2.99
C HIS A 86 -6.81 9.35 -2.27
N GLN A 87 -6.85 8.01 -2.32
CA GLN A 87 -7.81 7.16 -1.63
C GLN A 87 -7.22 6.70 -0.29
N PRO A 88 -7.93 6.89 0.84
CA PRO A 88 -7.38 6.53 2.14
C PRO A 88 -7.25 5.01 2.31
N ILE A 89 -6.19 4.57 2.98
CA ILE A 89 -6.03 3.18 3.41
C ILE A 89 -6.52 3.07 4.86
N ILE A 90 -7.54 2.23 5.08
CA ILE A 90 -8.10 1.93 6.38
C ILE A 90 -7.45 0.65 6.92
N THR A 91 -6.67 0.78 7.99
CA THR A 91 -6.12 -0.36 8.73
C THR A 91 -6.81 -0.51 10.08
N LYS A 92 -7.50 -1.63 10.30
CA LYS A 92 -8.12 -1.96 11.58
C LYS A 92 -7.25 -2.98 12.31
N MET A 93 -7.06 -2.75 13.61
CA MET A 93 -6.25 -3.59 14.47
C MET A 93 -7.01 -4.06 15.70
N ASN A 94 -6.80 -5.31 16.06
CA ASN A 94 -7.28 -5.91 17.30
C ASN A 94 -6.22 -5.71 18.39
N VAL A 95 -6.18 -4.51 18.95
CA VAL A 95 -5.40 -4.27 20.17
C VAL A 95 -6.22 -4.77 21.37
N ARG A 96 -5.65 -5.66 22.17
CA ARG A 96 -6.27 -6.04 23.45
C ARG A 96 -6.42 -4.77 24.29
N LYS A 97 -7.59 -4.56 24.89
CA LYS A 97 -7.79 -3.54 25.93
C LYS A 97 -7.07 -3.94 27.21
#